data_AF-A0A4Q9LT34-F1
#
_entry.id   AF-A0A4Q9LT34-F1
#
_cell.length_a   1.000
_cell.length_b   1.000
_cell.length_c   1.000
_cell.angle_alpha   90.00
_cell.angle_beta   90.00
_cell.angle_gamma   90.00
#
_symmetry.space_group_name_H-M   'P 1'
#
loop_
_entity.id
_entity.type
_entity.pdbx_description
1 polymer ?
#
loop_
_entity_poly.entity_id
_entity_poly.type
_entity_poly.pdbx_seq_one_letter_code
_entity_poly.pdbx_strand_id
1 'polypeptide(L)'
;MRSKGHKNQSKTKKKKNGIPNPYNRIKEESHLTEDLDLKCIVSICQDNDLEDLKIFFSRSYIYLDYKKLLKLFPKHMSVSKIETLDSEYFISSIFGFCNYLDIKTNIKNNLVTEIDAILDRLEADHKFEQNMVRYVVSERILNLPINIFMENLKNIEIENYIYIYISKLFKIEEENKNEVFSTFKEFKKDDLICFPDKAEEIFLIKYSLISKVINISNVNFRISVLDHKSMKKYFYKIFEETINK
;
A
#
# COMPACT_ATOMS: atom_id res chain seq x y z
N MET A 1 8.35 -58.21 38.61
CA MET A 1 9.01 -56.95 38.18
C MET A 1 9.15 -56.96 36.67
N ARG A 2 8.39 -56.12 35.94
CA ARG A 2 8.52 -55.89 34.50
C ARG A 2 8.55 -54.38 34.30
N SER A 3 9.71 -53.80 34.04
CA SER A 3 9.85 -52.39 33.67
C SER A 3 9.78 -52.26 32.14
N LYS A 4 8.77 -51.54 31.66
CA LYS A 4 8.74 -50.92 30.33
C LYS A 4 9.46 -49.57 30.45
N GLY A 5 10.46 -49.32 29.61
CA GLY A 5 11.11 -48.02 29.47
C GLY A 5 10.96 -47.53 28.03
N HIS A 6 10.07 -46.56 27.83
CA HIS A 6 9.80 -45.92 26.55
C HIS A 6 10.98 -45.03 26.10
N LYS A 7 11.31 -45.12 24.80
CA LYS A 7 12.18 -44.19 24.09
C LYS A 7 11.50 -42.82 23.98
N ASN A 8 12.06 -41.79 24.62
CA ASN A 8 11.74 -40.40 24.32
C ASN A 8 12.59 -39.93 23.14
N GLN A 9 11.98 -39.88 21.95
CA GLN A 9 12.47 -39.05 20.85
C GLN A 9 11.93 -37.63 21.06
N SER A 10 12.81 -36.69 21.42
CA SER A 10 12.46 -35.27 21.39
C SER A 10 12.35 -34.83 19.93
N LYS A 11 11.14 -34.46 19.51
CA LYS A 11 10.92 -33.80 18.23
C LYS A 11 11.29 -32.33 18.40
N THR A 12 12.48 -31.95 17.98
CA THR A 12 12.84 -30.56 17.72
C THR A 12 11.97 -30.04 16.58
N LYS A 13 10.97 -29.21 16.92
CA LYS A 13 10.19 -28.45 15.93
C LYS A 13 11.15 -27.48 15.23
N LYS A 14 11.46 -27.74 13.96
CA LYS A 14 12.06 -26.75 13.07
C LYS A 14 11.14 -25.52 13.04
N LYS A 15 11.62 -24.37 13.53
CA LYS A 15 10.99 -23.07 13.25
C LYS A 15 10.99 -22.91 11.73
N LYS A 16 9.80 -22.91 11.12
CA LYS A 16 9.66 -22.39 9.76
C LYS A 16 9.94 -20.90 9.85
N ASN A 17 10.95 -20.43 9.14
CA ASN A 17 11.11 -19.01 8.85
C ASN A 17 9.97 -18.62 7.90
N GLY A 18 8.77 -18.44 8.47
CA GLY A 18 7.65 -17.83 7.77
C GLY A 18 7.96 -16.36 7.53
N ILE A 19 7.56 -15.84 6.37
CA ILE A 19 7.57 -14.40 6.12
C ILE A 19 6.71 -13.75 7.23
N PRO A 20 7.24 -12.78 8.00
CA PRO A 20 6.49 -12.20 9.11
C PRO A 20 5.19 -11.56 8.61
N ASN A 21 4.06 -11.97 9.20
CA ASN A 21 2.75 -11.40 8.92
C ASN A 21 2.79 -9.87 9.14
N PRO A 22 2.40 -9.04 8.14
CA PRO A 22 2.36 -7.58 8.27
C PRO A 22 1.53 -7.10 9.47
N TYR A 23 0.53 -7.88 9.89
CA TYR A 23 -0.25 -7.60 11.09
C TYR A 23 0.58 -7.59 12.38
N ASN A 24 1.54 -8.50 12.51
CA ASN A 24 2.47 -8.50 13.64
C ASN A 24 3.45 -7.32 13.59
N ARG A 25 3.69 -6.75 12.40
CA ARG A 25 4.51 -5.53 12.24
C ARG A 25 3.77 -4.28 12.71
N ILE A 26 2.45 -4.19 12.53
CA ILE A 26 1.62 -3.09 13.08
C ILE A 26 1.78 -3.01 14.62
N LYS A 27 1.97 -4.15 15.30
CA LYS A 27 2.26 -4.18 16.76
C LYS A 27 3.69 -3.79 17.11
N GLU A 28 4.66 -4.19 16.28
CA GLU A 28 6.06 -3.80 16.49
C GLU A 28 6.28 -2.30 16.21
N GLU A 29 5.50 -1.73 15.30
CA GLU A 29 5.47 -0.29 15.00
C GLU A 29 5.08 0.56 16.22
N SER A 30 4.22 0.09 17.14
CA SER A 30 3.83 0.85 18.34
C SER A 30 4.86 0.82 19.48
N HIS A 31 5.90 -0.01 19.38
CA HIS A 31 6.90 -0.16 20.46
C HIS A 31 8.29 0.37 20.10
N LEU A 32 8.51 0.82 18.85
CA LEU A 32 9.78 1.37 18.37
C LEU A 32 9.77 2.91 18.25
N THR A 33 8.67 3.55 18.62
CA THR A 33 8.34 4.93 18.22
C THR A 33 8.67 6.03 19.23
N GLU A 34 9.16 5.72 20.43
CA GLU A 34 9.42 6.79 21.41
C GLU A 34 10.79 7.49 21.26
N ASP A 35 11.77 6.92 20.54
CA ASP A 35 13.16 7.41 20.61
C ASP A 35 13.88 7.70 19.27
N LEU A 36 13.20 7.62 18.12
CA LEU A 36 13.83 7.89 16.81
C LEU A 36 13.43 9.28 16.30
N ASP A 37 14.19 10.32 16.66
CA ASP A 37 14.10 11.66 16.09
C ASP A 37 14.64 11.67 14.64
N LEU A 38 13.87 11.05 13.74
CA LEU A 38 14.21 10.96 12.32
C LEU A 38 13.82 12.26 11.64
N LYS A 39 14.82 13.02 11.20
CA LYS A 39 14.62 14.20 10.38
C LYS A 39 14.07 13.78 9.01
N CYS A 40 12.77 13.98 8.83
CA CYS A 40 12.07 13.75 7.57
C CYS A 40 12.15 15.00 6.69
N ILE A 41 12.58 14.81 5.44
CA ILE A 41 12.55 15.84 4.41
C ILE A 41 11.56 15.39 3.35
N VAL A 42 10.57 16.23 3.04
CA VAL A 42 9.64 15.95 1.96
C VAL A 42 9.86 16.92 0.82
N SER A 43 9.93 16.38 -0.39
CA SER A 43 10.18 17.14 -1.60
C SER A 43 9.44 16.53 -2.78
N ILE A 44 9.20 17.33 -3.82
CA ILE A 44 8.92 16.78 -5.14
C ILE A 44 10.11 15.95 -5.61
N CYS A 45 9.83 14.81 -6.25
CA CYS A 45 10.83 13.90 -6.79
C CYS A 45 11.78 14.63 -7.77
N GLN A 46 13.07 14.39 -7.61
CA GLN A 46 14.14 14.93 -8.45
C GLN A 46 14.87 13.81 -9.22
N ASP A 47 15.69 14.18 -10.20
CA ASP A 47 16.39 13.19 -11.04
C ASP A 47 17.35 12.28 -10.25
N ASN A 48 17.92 12.78 -9.15
CA ASN A 48 18.77 11.99 -8.24
C ASN A 48 17.98 10.95 -7.43
N ASP A 49 16.65 11.07 -7.34
CA ASP A 49 15.79 10.11 -6.62
C ASP A 49 15.49 8.86 -7.45
N LEU A 50 15.68 8.92 -8.77
CA LEU A 50 15.21 7.89 -9.71
C LEU A 50 15.81 6.50 -9.46
N GLU A 51 17.03 6.43 -8.92
CA GLU A 51 17.69 5.15 -8.60
C GLU A 51 17.00 4.45 -7.42
N ASP A 52 16.71 5.18 -6.36
CA ASP A 52 16.08 4.66 -5.15
C ASP A 52 14.62 4.27 -5.39
N LEU A 53 13.94 5.01 -6.28
CA LEU A 53 12.57 4.71 -6.69
C LEU A 53 12.42 3.32 -7.32
N LYS A 54 13.48 2.76 -7.91
CA LYS A 54 13.44 1.40 -8.49
C LYS A 54 13.06 0.34 -7.45
N ILE A 55 13.50 0.52 -6.21
CA ILE A 55 13.20 -0.40 -5.11
C ILE A 55 11.70 -0.37 -4.79
N PHE A 56 11.07 0.81 -4.81
CA PHE A 56 9.64 0.95 -4.56
C PHE A 56 8.81 0.37 -5.71
N PHE A 57 9.17 0.69 -6.95
CA PHE A 57 8.43 0.17 -8.11
C PHE A 57 8.57 -1.35 -8.26
N SER A 58 9.75 -1.92 -7.98
CA SER A 58 9.95 -3.38 -8.04
C SER A 58 9.15 -4.13 -6.96
N ARG A 59 8.90 -3.51 -5.80
CA ARG A 59 8.14 -4.12 -4.70
C ARG A 59 6.63 -4.20 -4.94
N SER A 60 6.07 -3.34 -5.79
CA SER A 60 4.61 -3.35 -6.01
C SER A 60 4.13 -4.57 -6.84
N TYR A 61 5.04 -5.29 -7.53
CA TYR A 61 4.77 -6.38 -8.49
C TYR A 61 3.89 -6.02 -9.71
N ILE A 62 3.20 -4.89 -9.66
CA ILE A 62 2.31 -4.38 -10.71
C ILE A 62 3.12 -3.76 -11.86
N TYR A 63 4.31 -3.29 -11.54
CA TYR A 63 5.16 -2.48 -12.39
C TYR A 63 6.27 -3.30 -13.04
N LEU A 64 5.91 -4.11 -14.04
CA LEU A 64 6.86 -4.98 -14.74
C LEU A 64 7.96 -4.20 -15.51
N ASP A 65 7.76 -2.91 -15.76
CA ASP A 65 8.73 -2.02 -16.43
C ASP A 65 8.90 -0.70 -15.66
N TYR A 66 9.64 -0.76 -14.54
CA TYR A 66 9.88 0.41 -13.68
C TYR A 66 10.54 1.58 -14.41
N LYS A 67 11.32 1.32 -15.48
CA LYS A 67 11.99 2.38 -16.24
C LYS A 67 11.00 3.26 -16.99
N LYS A 68 9.90 2.69 -17.49
CA LYS A 68 8.82 3.49 -18.09
C LYS A 68 8.10 4.32 -17.04
N LEU A 69 7.84 3.76 -15.86
CA LEU A 69 7.19 4.49 -14.78
C LEU A 69 8.03 5.67 -14.28
N LEU A 70 9.35 5.48 -14.14
CA LEU A 70 10.26 6.57 -13.81
C LEU A 70 10.19 7.75 -14.79
N LYS A 71 9.68 7.56 -16.02
CA LYS A 71 9.45 8.67 -16.95
C LYS A 71 8.08 9.35 -16.77
N LEU A 72 7.11 8.64 -16.20
CA LEU A 72 5.72 9.10 -16.07
C LEU A 72 5.46 9.85 -14.75
N PHE A 73 6.15 9.48 -13.68
CA PHE A 73 5.83 9.94 -12.32
C PHE A 73 6.65 11.10 -11.72
N PRO A 74 7.88 11.47 -12.16
CA PRO A 74 8.72 12.40 -11.41
C PRO A 74 8.08 13.76 -11.10
N LYS A 75 7.28 14.30 -12.03
CA LYS A 75 6.70 15.64 -11.90
C LYS A 75 5.49 15.73 -10.97
N HIS A 76 4.88 14.60 -10.64
CA HIS A 76 3.63 14.53 -9.85
C HIS A 76 3.79 13.55 -8.67
N MET A 77 5.01 13.39 -8.19
CA MET A 77 5.37 12.49 -7.11
C MET A 77 6.08 13.26 -6.01
N SER A 78 5.52 13.17 -4.80
CA SER A 78 6.17 13.54 -3.56
C SER A 78 6.96 12.36 -3.03
N VAL A 79 8.15 12.64 -2.51
CA VAL A 79 9.00 11.67 -1.83
C VAL A 79 9.31 12.18 -0.42
N SER A 80 9.24 11.28 0.55
CA SER A 80 9.76 11.51 1.90
C SER A 80 11.12 10.86 1.97
N LYS A 81 12.09 11.60 2.52
CA LYS A 81 13.47 11.17 2.70
C LYS A 81 13.81 11.24 4.17
N ILE A 82 14.62 10.29 4.64
CA ILE A 82 15.12 10.29 6.02
C ILE A 82 16.62 10.55 5.96
N GLU A 83 17.08 11.53 6.76
CA GLU A 83 18.49 11.82 6.94
C GLU A 83 19.17 10.72 7.75
N THR A 84 20.32 10.24 7.27
CA THR A 84 21.21 9.36 8.02
C THR A 84 22.24 10.17 8.81
N LEU A 85 22.96 9.51 9.73
CA LEU A 85 23.99 10.15 10.54
C LEU A 85 25.15 10.74 9.71
N ASP A 86 25.35 10.24 8.49
CA ASP A 86 26.41 10.68 7.57
C ASP A 86 25.94 11.79 6.61
N SER A 87 24.81 12.44 6.90
CA SER A 87 24.16 13.44 6.02
C SER A 87 23.77 12.91 4.64
N GLU A 88 23.64 11.59 4.50
CA GLU A 88 23.01 10.97 3.35
C GLU A 88 21.49 10.90 3.56
N TYR A 89 20.75 10.67 2.47
CA TYR A 89 19.31 10.50 2.53
C TYR A 89 18.92 9.20 1.84
N PHE A 90 17.91 8.53 2.37
CA PHE A 90 17.22 7.46 1.64
C PHE A 90 15.74 7.79 1.52
N ILE A 91 15.14 7.40 0.40
CA ILE A 91 13.69 7.54 0.19
C ILE A 91 12.98 6.55 1.11
N SER A 92 12.11 7.06 1.98
CA SER A 92 11.32 6.30 2.94
C SER A 92 9.93 5.98 2.43
N SER A 93 9.35 6.89 1.65
CA SER A 93 8.06 6.69 1.02
C SER A 93 7.85 7.60 -0.18
N ILE A 94 6.91 7.18 -1.03
CA ILE A 94 6.54 7.87 -2.26
C ILE A 94 5.02 7.95 -2.32
N PHE A 95 4.51 9.09 -2.77
CA PHE A 95 3.12 9.26 -3.11
C PHE A 95 3.02 10.10 -4.37
N GLY A 96 2.15 9.74 -5.30
CA GLY A 96 1.98 10.50 -6.52
C GLY A 96 0.93 9.88 -7.42
N PHE A 97 0.67 10.56 -8.53
CA PHE A 97 -0.25 10.04 -9.54
C PHE A 97 0.14 10.51 -10.94
N CYS A 98 -0.28 9.76 -11.95
CA CYS A 98 -0.15 10.14 -13.35
C CYS A 98 -1.47 9.89 -14.09
N ASN A 99 -1.56 10.34 -15.34
CA ASN A 99 -2.73 10.05 -16.17
C ASN A 99 -2.80 8.54 -16.46
N TYR A 100 -3.96 7.94 -16.25
CA TYR A 100 -4.16 6.52 -16.53
C TYR A 100 -3.93 6.17 -18.01
N LEU A 101 -4.20 7.09 -18.93
CA LEU A 101 -3.89 6.89 -20.35
C LEU A 101 -2.39 6.64 -20.60
N ASP A 102 -1.51 7.28 -19.83
CA ASP A 102 -0.07 7.04 -19.92
C ASP A 102 0.30 5.64 -19.43
N ILE A 103 -0.37 5.16 -18.37
CA ILE A 103 -0.21 3.77 -17.90
C ILE A 103 -0.67 2.79 -18.95
N LYS A 104 -1.88 2.97 -19.49
CA LYS A 104 -2.49 2.10 -20.50
C LYS A 104 -1.67 1.98 -21.77
N THR A 105 -1.03 3.07 -22.19
CA THR A 105 -0.17 3.08 -23.39
C THR A 105 1.18 2.41 -23.15
N ASN A 106 1.74 2.51 -21.94
CA ASN A 106 3.10 2.04 -21.62
C ASN A 106 3.15 0.64 -21.01
N ILE A 107 2.07 0.20 -20.37
CA ILE A 107 1.94 -1.08 -19.65
C ILE A 107 0.81 -1.88 -20.28
N LYS A 108 1.12 -3.11 -20.71
CA LYS A 108 0.14 -4.04 -21.30
C LYS A 108 0.14 -5.33 -20.50
N ASN A 109 -0.72 -5.42 -19.50
CA ASN A 109 -0.87 -6.60 -18.64
C ASN A 109 -2.33 -6.76 -18.19
N ASN A 110 -2.62 -7.88 -17.51
CA ASN A 110 -3.96 -8.19 -17.03
C ASN A 110 -4.52 -7.12 -16.08
N LEU A 111 -3.67 -6.36 -15.38
CA LEU A 111 -4.14 -5.29 -14.52
C LEU A 111 -4.82 -4.18 -15.33
N VAL A 112 -4.22 -3.75 -16.43
CA VAL A 112 -4.80 -2.71 -17.30
C VAL A 112 -6.14 -3.17 -17.86
N THR A 113 -6.26 -4.44 -18.26
CA THR A 113 -7.53 -5.03 -18.69
C THR A 113 -8.61 -4.98 -17.59
N GLU A 114 -8.24 -5.32 -16.35
CA GLU A 114 -9.17 -5.27 -15.22
C GLU A 114 -9.58 -3.84 -14.85
N ILE A 115 -8.65 -2.88 -14.94
CA ILE A 115 -8.93 -1.46 -14.72
C ILE A 115 -9.87 -0.94 -15.80
N ASP A 116 -9.61 -1.21 -17.08
CA ASP A 116 -10.47 -0.79 -18.19
C ASP A 116 -11.91 -1.30 -17.98
N ALA A 117 -12.08 -2.59 -17.64
CA ALA A 117 -13.41 -3.15 -17.37
C ALA A 117 -14.13 -2.50 -16.18
N ILE A 118 -13.38 -2.05 -15.16
CA ILE A 118 -13.93 -1.29 -14.03
C ILE A 118 -14.36 0.11 -14.48
N LEU A 119 -13.53 0.79 -15.27
CA LEU A 119 -13.83 2.14 -15.77
C LEU A 119 -15.01 2.15 -16.73
N ASP A 120 -15.12 1.17 -17.63
CA ASP A 120 -16.26 1.03 -18.54
C ASP A 120 -17.58 0.88 -17.76
N ARG A 121 -17.55 0.11 -16.67
CA ARG A 121 -18.69 -0.04 -15.78
C ARG A 121 -18.99 1.26 -15.02
N LEU A 122 -17.96 1.96 -14.54
CA LEU A 122 -18.13 3.22 -13.83
C LEU A 122 -18.70 4.31 -14.75
N GLU A 123 -18.27 4.36 -16.01
CA GLU A 123 -18.71 5.36 -16.99
C GLU A 123 -20.20 5.26 -17.29
N ALA A 124 -20.76 4.04 -17.22
CA ALA A 124 -22.20 3.81 -17.35
C ALA A 124 -23.02 4.53 -16.26
N ASP A 125 -22.46 4.67 -15.05
CA ASP A 125 -23.12 5.29 -13.89
C ASP A 125 -22.64 6.74 -13.64
N HIS A 126 -21.44 7.09 -14.10
CA HIS A 126 -20.76 8.36 -13.87
C HIS A 126 -20.07 8.85 -15.14
N LYS A 127 -20.53 9.96 -15.73
CA LYS A 127 -19.85 10.53 -16.90
C LYS A 127 -18.54 11.21 -16.49
N PHE A 128 -17.43 10.81 -17.08
CA PHE A 128 -16.13 11.46 -16.95
C PHE A 128 -15.33 11.31 -18.24
N GLU A 129 -14.39 12.23 -18.47
CA GLU A 129 -13.43 12.10 -19.55
C GLU A 129 -12.25 11.21 -19.13
N GLN A 130 -11.73 10.40 -20.04
CA GLN A 130 -10.60 9.49 -19.75
C GLN A 130 -9.32 10.22 -19.28
N ASN A 131 -9.11 11.46 -19.74
CA ASN A 131 -8.02 12.34 -19.29
C ASN A 131 -8.16 12.80 -17.83
N MET A 132 -9.30 12.55 -17.17
CA MET A 132 -9.54 12.84 -15.75
C MET A 132 -9.23 11.66 -14.83
N VAL A 133 -8.82 10.52 -15.39
CA VAL A 133 -8.48 9.33 -14.62
C VAL A 133 -7.01 9.38 -14.23
N ARG A 134 -6.74 9.21 -12.94
CA ARG A 134 -5.41 9.26 -12.34
C ARG A 134 -5.07 7.92 -11.73
N TYR A 135 -3.93 7.37 -12.12
CA TYR A 135 -3.39 6.16 -11.53
C TYR A 135 -2.46 6.55 -10.38
N VAL A 136 -2.75 6.07 -9.17
CA VAL A 136 -2.03 6.42 -7.94
C VAL A 136 -0.87 5.46 -7.73
N VAL A 137 0.30 6.02 -7.41
CA VAL A 137 1.44 5.30 -6.87
C VAL A 137 1.60 5.71 -5.41
N SER A 138 1.57 4.72 -4.53
CA SER A 138 1.75 4.92 -3.10
C SER A 138 2.55 3.75 -2.55
N GLU A 139 3.78 3.99 -2.10
CA GLU A 139 4.62 2.97 -1.50
C GLU A 139 5.42 3.55 -0.33
N ARG A 140 5.69 2.72 0.68
CA ARG A 140 6.52 3.10 1.83
C ARG A 140 7.30 1.91 2.36
N ILE A 141 8.39 2.18 3.07
CA ILE A 141 9.04 1.17 3.90
C ILE A 141 8.11 0.88 5.07
N LEU A 142 7.57 -0.35 5.11
CA LEU A 142 6.51 -0.71 6.05
C LEU A 142 6.90 -0.52 7.52
N ASN A 143 8.15 -0.81 7.88
CA ASN A 143 8.63 -0.73 9.27
C ASN A 143 8.90 0.71 9.74
N LEU A 144 8.61 1.73 8.91
CA LEU A 144 8.74 3.13 9.31
C LEU A 144 7.40 3.70 9.78
N PRO A 145 7.44 4.64 10.74
CA PRO A 145 6.25 5.34 11.23
C PRO A 145 5.38 5.92 10.10
N ILE A 146 4.07 5.70 10.18
CA ILE A 146 3.11 6.16 9.17
C ILE A 146 3.07 7.69 9.03
N ASN A 147 3.37 8.44 10.09
CA ASN A 147 3.47 9.91 10.05
C ASN A 147 4.48 10.42 9.00
N ILE A 148 5.57 9.69 8.75
CA ILE A 148 6.55 10.01 7.70
C ILE A 148 5.91 9.94 6.30
N PHE A 149 5.01 8.97 6.10
CA PHE A 149 4.20 8.87 4.88
C PHE A 149 3.12 9.94 4.82
N MET A 150 2.56 10.37 5.96
CA MET A 150 1.56 11.42 5.98
C MET A 150 2.08 12.78 5.51
N GLU A 151 3.36 13.07 5.74
CA GLU A 151 3.97 14.30 5.21
C GLU A 151 3.98 14.32 3.66
N ASN A 152 4.09 13.16 3.00
CA ASN A 152 3.92 13.06 1.55
C ASN A 152 2.48 13.41 1.11
N LEU A 153 1.48 12.96 1.85
CA LEU A 153 0.08 13.22 1.53
C LEU A 153 -0.29 14.71 1.67
N LYS A 154 0.34 15.42 2.62
CA LYS A 154 0.16 16.87 2.80
C LYS A 154 0.71 17.70 1.65
N ASN A 155 1.74 17.20 0.96
CA ASN A 155 2.42 17.92 -0.12
C ASN A 155 1.81 17.71 -1.51
N ILE A 156 0.71 16.95 -1.61
CA ILE A 156 0.03 16.70 -2.89
C ILE A 156 -1.36 17.31 -2.88
N GLU A 157 -1.62 18.14 -3.89
CA GLU A 157 -2.95 18.70 -4.11
C GLU A 157 -3.89 17.65 -4.72
N ILE A 158 -4.99 17.37 -4.04
CA ILE A 158 -6.04 16.47 -4.54
C ILE A 158 -7.03 17.28 -5.38
N GLU A 159 -6.80 17.24 -6.68
CA GLU A 159 -7.60 17.85 -7.73
C GLU A 159 -8.88 17.05 -8.05
N ASN A 160 -9.76 17.63 -8.88
CA ASN A 160 -11.03 17.01 -9.29
C ASN A 160 -10.82 15.92 -10.35
N TYR A 161 -10.35 14.75 -9.91
CA TYR A 161 -10.12 13.58 -10.75
C TYR A 161 -10.83 12.33 -10.21
N ILE A 162 -10.84 11.28 -11.04
CA ILE A 162 -11.08 9.91 -10.62
C ILE A 162 -9.73 9.25 -10.36
N TYR A 163 -9.54 8.70 -9.18
CA TYR A 163 -8.30 8.09 -8.73
C TYR A 163 -8.44 6.57 -8.70
N ILE A 164 -7.49 5.88 -9.32
CA ILE A 164 -7.33 4.43 -9.27
C ILE A 164 -6.20 4.13 -8.30
N TYR A 165 -6.53 3.46 -7.21
CA TYR A 165 -5.60 3.02 -6.19
C TYR A 165 -5.48 1.50 -6.25
N ILE A 166 -4.25 0.97 -6.25
CA ILE A 166 -4.00 -0.47 -6.26
C ILE A 166 -3.32 -0.88 -4.96
N SER A 167 -4.04 -1.67 -4.17
CA SER A 167 -3.53 -2.25 -2.93
C SER A 167 -3.10 -3.68 -3.16
N LYS A 168 -1.90 -4.04 -2.71
CA LYS A 168 -1.49 -5.44 -2.65
C LYS A 168 -2.06 -6.07 -1.38
N LEU A 169 -2.64 -7.27 -1.51
CA LEU A 169 -3.29 -7.96 -0.41
C LEU A 169 -2.58 -9.27 -0.06
N PHE A 170 -2.59 -9.60 1.22
CA PHE A 170 -2.22 -10.91 1.75
C PHE A 170 -3.44 -11.59 2.38
N LYS A 171 -3.41 -12.93 2.41
CA LYS A 171 -4.42 -13.69 3.15
C LYS A 171 -4.05 -13.70 4.62
N ILE A 172 -5.00 -13.33 5.48
CA ILE A 172 -4.79 -13.42 6.93
C ILE A 172 -4.72 -14.89 7.35
N GLU A 173 -3.69 -15.23 8.13
CA GLU A 173 -3.55 -16.54 8.75
C GLU A 173 -4.62 -16.76 9.84
N GLU A 174 -5.08 -18.01 10.00
CA GLU A 174 -6.20 -18.34 10.89
C GLU A 174 -6.03 -17.80 12.32
N GLU A 175 -4.80 -17.86 12.84
CA GLU A 175 -4.44 -17.41 14.19
C GLU A 175 -4.60 -15.90 14.39
N ASN A 176 -4.55 -15.10 13.32
CA ASN A 176 -4.61 -13.63 13.37
C ASN A 176 -6.00 -13.06 13.05
N LYS A 177 -6.95 -13.91 12.58
CA LYS A 177 -8.28 -13.45 12.13
C LYS A 177 -9.09 -12.76 13.21
N ASN A 178 -9.17 -13.35 14.41
CA ASN A 178 -9.98 -12.79 15.50
C ASN A 178 -9.53 -11.37 15.86
N GLU A 179 -8.23 -11.15 15.85
CA GLU A 179 -7.65 -9.88 16.24
C GLU A 179 -7.87 -8.79 15.17
N VAL A 180 -7.70 -9.14 13.89
CA VAL A 180 -8.02 -8.22 12.79
C VAL A 180 -9.51 -7.88 12.81
N PHE A 181 -10.38 -8.86 12.98
CA PHE A 181 -11.82 -8.63 13.02
C PHE A 181 -12.26 -7.80 14.23
N SER A 182 -11.57 -7.92 15.37
CA SER A 182 -11.84 -7.08 16.54
C SER A 182 -11.34 -5.65 16.34
N THR A 183 -10.21 -5.48 15.67
CA THR A 183 -9.58 -4.18 15.43
C THR A 183 -10.35 -3.36 14.40
N PHE A 184 -10.76 -4.00 13.31
CA PHE A 184 -11.43 -3.38 12.16
C PHE A 184 -12.92 -3.76 12.11
N LYS A 185 -13.60 -3.64 13.26
CA LYS A 185 -14.99 -4.08 13.45
C LYS A 185 -16.02 -3.36 12.57
N GLU A 186 -15.66 -2.21 12.02
CA GLU A 186 -16.49 -1.43 11.11
C GLU A 186 -16.53 -1.99 9.68
N PHE A 187 -15.67 -2.95 9.35
CA PHE A 187 -15.62 -3.61 8.05
C PHE A 187 -16.26 -5.00 8.09
N LYS A 188 -16.76 -5.47 6.94
CA LYS A 188 -17.30 -6.83 6.84
C LYS A 188 -16.16 -7.85 6.95
N LYS A 189 -16.41 -8.98 7.60
CA LYS A 189 -15.39 -10.04 7.76
C LYS A 189 -14.83 -10.51 6.42
N ASP A 190 -15.66 -10.61 5.38
CA ASP A 190 -15.23 -11.03 4.05
C ASP A 190 -14.23 -10.06 3.41
N ASP A 191 -14.40 -8.76 3.65
CA ASP A 191 -13.49 -7.71 3.19
C ASP A 191 -12.13 -7.77 3.89
N LEU A 192 -12.11 -8.34 5.10
CA LEU A 192 -10.92 -8.51 5.94
C LEU A 192 -10.17 -9.82 5.63
N ILE A 193 -10.76 -10.82 4.96
CA ILE A 193 -10.07 -12.09 4.66
C ILE A 193 -8.78 -11.87 3.84
N CYS A 194 -8.82 -10.89 2.93
CA CYS A 194 -7.65 -10.40 2.20
C CYS A 194 -7.32 -8.98 2.67
N PHE A 195 -6.29 -8.86 3.51
CA PHE A 195 -5.89 -7.61 4.14
C PHE A 195 -4.79 -6.92 3.34
N PRO A 196 -4.76 -5.58 3.23
CA PRO A 196 -3.72 -4.89 2.49
C PRO A 196 -2.36 -4.96 3.19
N ASP A 197 -1.27 -5.07 2.41
CA ASP A 197 0.12 -5.05 2.91
C ASP A 197 0.41 -3.77 3.71
N LYS A 198 -0.24 -2.66 3.34
CA LYS A 198 -0.22 -1.36 4.03
C LYS A 198 -1.56 -1.18 4.75
N ALA A 199 -1.56 -1.24 6.08
CA ALA A 199 -2.78 -1.32 6.89
C ALA A 199 -3.73 -0.14 6.68
N GLU A 200 -3.19 1.06 6.46
CA GLU A 200 -3.94 2.28 6.18
C GLU A 200 -4.81 2.20 4.92
N GLU A 201 -4.49 1.31 3.98
CA GLU A 201 -5.27 1.10 2.76
C GLU A 201 -6.60 0.39 3.02
N ILE A 202 -6.83 -0.18 4.22
CA ILE A 202 -8.12 -0.81 4.54
C ILE A 202 -9.27 0.19 4.46
N PHE A 203 -9.00 1.47 4.77
CA PHE A 203 -9.99 2.53 4.70
C PHE A 203 -10.43 2.83 3.27
N LEU A 204 -9.66 2.46 2.24
CA LEU A 204 -10.08 2.60 0.84
C LEU A 204 -11.40 1.88 0.56
N ILE A 205 -11.66 0.74 1.22
CA ILE A 205 -12.90 -0.04 1.05
C ILE A 205 -14.13 0.83 1.32
N LYS A 206 -14.07 1.67 2.35
CA LYS A 206 -15.20 2.49 2.81
C LYS A 206 -15.49 3.68 1.88
N TYR A 207 -14.46 4.22 1.24
CA TYR A 207 -14.56 5.46 0.47
C TYR A 207 -14.56 5.22 -1.04
N SER A 208 -14.27 4.01 -1.51
CA SER A 208 -14.27 3.70 -2.94
C SER A 208 -15.68 3.73 -3.54
N LEU A 209 -15.81 4.27 -4.75
CA LEU A 209 -16.96 4.09 -5.63
C LEU A 209 -17.05 2.63 -6.09
N ILE A 210 -15.90 2.05 -6.45
CA ILE A 210 -15.75 0.65 -6.82
C ILE A 210 -14.55 0.08 -6.07
N SER A 211 -14.74 -1.07 -5.44
CA SER A 211 -13.68 -1.85 -4.81
C SER A 211 -13.76 -3.29 -5.31
N LYS A 212 -12.73 -3.76 -6.01
CA LYS A 212 -12.69 -5.10 -6.60
C LYS A 212 -11.39 -5.80 -6.24
N VAL A 213 -11.49 -7.00 -5.68
CA VAL A 213 -10.33 -7.88 -5.50
C VAL A 213 -10.10 -8.68 -6.78
N ILE A 214 -8.86 -8.70 -7.26
CA ILE A 214 -8.42 -9.47 -8.41
C ILE A 214 -7.21 -10.33 -8.03
N ASN A 215 -6.97 -11.39 -8.81
CA ASN A 215 -5.78 -12.23 -8.66
C ASN A 215 -4.93 -12.16 -9.93
N ILE A 216 -3.67 -11.76 -9.79
CA ILE A 216 -2.69 -11.74 -10.88
C ILE A 216 -1.46 -12.50 -10.42
N SER A 217 -1.09 -13.55 -11.15
CA SER A 217 0.12 -14.35 -10.87
C SER A 217 0.22 -14.84 -9.42
N ASN A 218 -0.90 -15.35 -8.86
CA ASN A 218 -1.04 -15.80 -7.47
C ASN A 218 -0.91 -14.71 -6.38
N VAL A 219 -0.88 -13.44 -6.77
CA VAL A 219 -0.92 -12.31 -5.84
C VAL A 219 -2.32 -11.68 -5.91
N ASN A 220 -2.90 -11.40 -4.75
CA ASN A 220 -4.17 -10.70 -4.66
C ASN A 220 -3.94 -9.19 -4.65
N PHE A 221 -4.71 -8.48 -5.44
CA PHE A 221 -4.73 -7.02 -5.46
C PHE A 221 -6.16 -6.53 -5.27
N ARG A 222 -6.33 -5.37 -4.65
CA ARG A 222 -7.60 -4.64 -4.64
C ARG A 222 -7.44 -3.40 -5.52
N ILE A 223 -8.33 -3.27 -6.50
CA ILE A 223 -8.51 -2.05 -7.26
C ILE A 223 -9.59 -1.24 -6.56
N SER A 224 -9.22 -0.06 -6.11
CA SER A 224 -10.11 0.92 -5.47
C SER A 224 -10.22 2.16 -6.36
N VAL A 225 -11.43 2.52 -6.76
CA VAL A 225 -11.70 3.71 -7.55
C VAL A 225 -12.39 4.75 -6.68
N LEU A 226 -11.84 5.96 -6.62
CA LEU A 226 -12.32 7.05 -5.78
C LEU A 226 -12.56 8.30 -6.64
N ASP A 227 -13.59 9.07 -6.36
CA ASP A 227 -13.62 10.47 -6.80
C ASP A 227 -12.77 11.35 -5.88
N HIS A 228 -12.60 12.63 -6.24
CA HIS A 228 -11.84 13.59 -5.44
C HIS A 228 -12.39 13.77 -4.01
N LYS A 229 -13.71 13.66 -3.79
CA LYS A 229 -14.31 13.83 -2.46
C LYS A 229 -14.00 12.63 -1.58
N SER A 230 -14.12 11.44 -2.14
CA SER A 230 -13.76 10.17 -1.52
C SER A 230 -12.26 10.08 -1.21
N MET A 231 -11.40 10.56 -2.13
CA MET A 231 -9.96 10.63 -1.91
C MET A 231 -9.60 11.54 -0.73
N LYS A 232 -10.23 12.73 -0.65
CA LYS A 232 -10.06 13.64 0.51
C LYS A 232 -10.55 12.99 1.81
N LYS A 233 -11.72 12.36 1.83
CA LYS A 233 -12.25 11.63 3.01
C LYS A 233 -11.33 10.49 3.45
N TYR A 234 -10.78 9.74 2.51
CA TYR A 234 -9.80 8.71 2.78
C TYR A 234 -8.57 9.29 3.47
N PHE A 235 -8.00 10.38 2.95
CA PHE A 235 -6.84 11.03 3.56
C PHE A 235 -7.16 11.52 4.97
N TYR A 236 -8.27 12.24 5.16
CA TYR A 236 -8.71 12.68 6.49
C TYR A 236 -8.80 11.51 7.47
N LYS A 237 -9.34 10.37 7.05
CA LYS A 237 -9.43 9.19 7.91
C LYS A 237 -8.05 8.66 8.33
N ILE A 238 -7.07 8.62 7.42
CA ILE A 238 -5.71 8.21 7.78
C ILE A 238 -5.09 9.20 8.77
N PHE A 239 -5.28 10.51 8.57
CA PHE A 239 -4.80 11.53 9.50
C PHE A 239 -5.42 11.37 10.90
N GLU A 240 -6.74 11.17 10.99
CA GLU A 240 -7.43 10.94 12.27
C GLU A 240 -6.91 9.71 13.03
N GLU A 241 -6.68 8.60 12.33
CA GLU A 241 -6.20 7.35 12.94
C GLU A 241 -4.72 7.41 13.36
N THR A 242 -3.96 8.32 12.76
CA THR A 242 -2.53 8.52 13.05
C THR A 242 -2.31 9.52 14.19
N ILE A 243 -3.14 10.56 14.30
CA ILE A 243 -2.99 11.62 15.32
C ILE A 243 -3.56 11.20 16.68
N ASN A 244 -4.56 10.31 16.69
CA ASN A 244 -5.26 9.90 17.92
C ASN A 244 -4.68 8.63 18.58
N LYS A 245 -3.48 8.21 18.19
CA LYS A 245 -2.71 7.11 18.80
C LYS A 245 -1.37 7.63 19.27
#